data_AF-A0A8I1LMF8-F1
#
_entry.id   AF-A0A8I1LMF8-F1
#
_cell.length_a   1.000
_cell.length_b   1.000
_cell.length_c   1.000
_cell.angle_alpha   90.00
_cell.angle_beta   90.00
_cell.angle_gamma   90.00
#
_symmetry.space_group_name_H-M   'P 1'
#
loop_
_entity.id
_entity.type
_entity.pdbx_description
1 polymer ?
#
loop_
_entity_poly.entity_id
_entity_poly.type
_entity_poly.pdbx_seq_one_letter_code
_entity_poly.pdbx_strand_id
1 'polypeptide(L)'
;MCLICAGLRPYQKTCDYENLPVDDAEIAATVTEGADAADNMGTVYSMGVGDAFAGSIAYLGDEDWVAITLEAGSYRFDLQGDTLYDPLLSVYDAQGNRVGSSLGDAVDSEATFDLTLASGTYYVSAKQYYDGSTGTYSVTVTEGTPVDPDDRVQPADAVTWNNGNFTGQSVIDVYFALEGSTVDDNGETITSDGFSDAEIAMIMGIFDGVSDFTAITFQRTTNQATADIQLARDNLGGGLLGFMYPQNVTSAAGLGVLTSSPTYWNATTMQPGGGMYGVVIHELGHGLGLAHPHDTGGDSEIMEGVGWSGDTGTFGMNQAVYTIMTYNDGWDGHPLGASGVTQGSGHMTTFGAIDMAVLQGYYGVNTTHNSGDDVYLVGGNAHYAAIWDTGGSDTLMAATEADAEIDLRAATLDFSETGGGVVSYVADVVGGYTIANGVVIENAIGGVGDDILRGNQADNRLEGGVGHDALYGGAGDDLLIGGAGDDLLIGGAGGDTLEGGSGSDT
;
A
#
# COMPACT_ATOMS: atom_id res chain seq x y z
N MET A 1 -32.84 5.99 7.56
CA MET A 1 -33.04 5.78 6.10
C MET A 1 -31.66 5.96 5.49
N CYS A 2 -31.02 4.84 5.15
CA CYS A 2 -29.63 4.55 4.76
C CYS A 2 -28.58 5.68 4.72
N LEU A 3 -27.64 5.60 5.68
CA LEU A 3 -26.22 5.95 5.55
C LEU A 3 -25.45 4.63 5.30
N ILE A 4 -25.29 4.20 4.04
CA ILE A 4 -24.28 3.22 3.59
C ILE A 4 -24.19 3.45 2.07
N CYS A 5 -23.28 4.32 1.59
CA CYS A 5 -22.94 4.46 0.15
C CYS A 5 -21.81 5.47 -0.16
N ALA A 6 -20.97 5.86 0.80
CA ALA A 6 -19.79 6.69 0.53
C ALA A 6 -18.56 5.91 0.98
N GLY A 7 -17.85 5.27 0.06
CA GLY A 7 -16.65 4.49 0.36
C GLY A 7 -16.28 3.39 -0.65
N LEU A 8 -17.19 2.99 -1.55
CA LEU A 8 -16.90 1.94 -2.53
C LEU A 8 -17.21 2.46 -3.94
N ARG A 9 -16.23 3.10 -4.58
CA ARG A 9 -16.22 3.19 -6.05
C ARG A 9 -15.18 2.19 -6.56
N PRO A 10 -15.55 1.22 -7.41
CA PRO A 10 -14.57 0.43 -8.12
C PRO A 10 -13.76 1.36 -9.03
N TYR A 11 -12.44 1.22 -9.00
CA TYR A 11 -11.52 1.87 -9.95
C TYR A 11 -12.01 1.59 -11.38
N GLN A 12 -12.47 2.63 -12.08
CA GLN A 12 -12.87 2.56 -13.48
C GLN A 12 -11.99 3.51 -14.28
N LYS A 13 -11.00 2.94 -14.98
CA LYS A 13 -10.21 3.66 -15.98
C LYS A 13 -11.12 4.27 -17.05
N THR A 14 -11.37 5.58 -16.99
CA THR A 14 -11.93 6.33 -18.11
C THR A 14 -10.78 6.86 -18.97
N CYS A 15 -10.63 6.28 -20.17
CA CYS A 15 -9.58 6.63 -21.13
C CYS A 15 -9.63 8.07 -21.67
N ASP A 16 -8.47 8.41 -22.24
CA ASP A 16 -8.10 9.50 -23.18
C ASP A 16 -7.73 10.85 -22.57
N TYR A 17 -6.42 11.11 -22.42
CA TYR A 17 -5.89 12.45 -22.66
C TYR A 17 -4.59 12.45 -23.47
N GLU A 18 -4.70 12.98 -24.70
CA GLU A 18 -3.59 13.59 -25.41
C GLU A 18 -3.04 14.76 -24.57
N ASN A 19 -1.75 14.70 -24.24
CA ASN A 19 -0.85 15.83 -23.91
C ASN A 19 -1.54 17.13 -23.46
N LEU A 20 -1.83 17.24 -22.16
CA LEU A 20 -1.91 18.55 -21.53
C LEU A 20 -0.53 18.88 -20.93
N PRO A 21 0.07 20.04 -21.28
CA PRO A 21 1.31 20.45 -20.65
C PRO A 21 1.03 20.77 -19.18
N VAL A 22 1.83 20.18 -18.28
CA VAL A 22 2.05 20.74 -16.94
C VAL A 22 2.62 22.14 -17.15
N ASP A 23 1.77 23.14 -16.94
CA ASP A 23 2.19 24.53 -16.87
C ASP A 23 2.86 24.71 -15.51
N ASP A 24 4.18 24.87 -15.50
CA ASP A 24 4.91 25.34 -14.31
C ASP A 24 4.28 26.68 -13.92
N ALA A 25 3.37 26.67 -12.94
CA ALA A 25 2.66 27.87 -12.51
C ALA A 25 3.70 28.94 -12.14
N GLU A 26 3.72 30.05 -12.89
CA GLU A 26 4.64 31.16 -12.68
C GLU A 26 4.37 31.76 -11.29
N ILE A 27 5.30 31.60 -10.34
CA ILE A 27 5.20 32.16 -8.98
C ILE A 27 5.01 33.68 -9.09
N ALA A 28 3.86 34.17 -8.62
CA ALA A 28 3.45 35.55 -8.80
C ALA A 28 4.22 36.52 -7.87
N ALA A 29 4.38 36.13 -6.60
CA ALA A 29 5.19 36.84 -5.62
C ALA A 29 5.72 35.90 -4.53
N THR A 30 6.83 36.27 -3.89
CA THR A 30 7.35 35.56 -2.71
C THR A 30 7.21 36.43 -1.46
N VAL A 31 6.48 35.92 -0.46
CA VAL A 31 6.37 36.47 0.89
C VAL A 31 7.41 35.77 1.76
N THR A 32 8.48 36.47 2.10
CA THR A 32 9.50 35.94 3.01
C THR A 32 9.23 36.42 4.43
N GLU A 33 9.33 35.52 5.40
CA GLU A 33 9.30 35.92 6.80
C GLU A 33 10.47 36.87 7.14
N GLY A 34 10.22 37.81 8.05
CA GLY A 34 11.26 38.69 8.60
C GLY A 34 11.54 38.44 10.08
N ALA A 35 10.47 38.22 10.85
CA ALA A 35 10.48 37.63 12.18
C ALA A 35 9.75 36.27 12.12
N ASP A 36 10.04 35.35 13.03
CA ASP A 36 9.36 34.06 13.18
C ASP A 36 7.86 34.16 12.92
N ALA A 37 7.30 33.26 12.12
CA ALA A 37 5.86 33.15 12.04
C ALA A 37 5.31 32.63 13.38
N ALA A 38 4.03 32.88 13.63
CA ALA A 38 3.41 32.39 14.86
C ALA A 38 3.01 30.92 14.67
N ASP A 39 3.11 30.13 15.73
CA ASP A 39 2.62 28.75 15.86
C ASP A 39 1.09 28.62 15.96
N ASN A 40 0.35 29.63 15.50
CA ASN A 40 -1.09 29.70 15.64
C ASN A 40 -1.73 30.70 14.66
N MET A 41 -3.06 30.72 14.65
CA MET A 41 -3.90 31.64 13.84
C MET A 41 -3.65 33.14 14.07
N GLY A 42 -2.85 33.52 15.07
CA GLY A 42 -2.39 34.89 15.33
C GLY A 42 -1.25 35.37 14.43
N THR A 43 -0.81 34.56 13.46
CA THR A 43 0.20 34.94 12.48
C THR A 43 -0.11 36.27 11.78
N VAL A 44 0.93 37.05 11.52
CA VAL A 44 0.85 38.32 10.77
C VAL A 44 1.13 38.14 9.28
N TYR A 45 1.51 36.93 8.87
CA TYR A 45 1.84 36.60 7.50
C TYR A 45 0.60 36.15 6.73
N SER A 46 0.51 36.60 5.49
CA SER A 46 -0.54 36.17 4.57
C SER A 46 0.00 36.06 3.16
N MET A 47 -0.45 35.05 2.41
CA MET A 47 -0.12 34.84 1.00
C MET A 47 -1.40 34.75 0.15
N GLY A 48 -1.28 35.05 -1.14
CA GLY A 48 -2.31 34.79 -2.14
C GLY A 48 -2.12 33.44 -2.83
N VAL A 49 -3.14 33.02 -3.58
CA VAL A 49 -3.02 31.87 -4.49
C VAL A 49 -2.07 32.24 -5.64
N GLY A 50 -1.12 31.36 -5.94
CA GLY A 50 -0.02 31.58 -6.89
C GLY A 50 1.18 32.31 -6.30
N ASP A 51 1.12 32.77 -5.05
CA ASP A 51 2.27 33.27 -4.31
C ASP A 51 3.03 32.10 -3.64
N ALA A 52 4.29 32.35 -3.27
CA ALA A 52 5.06 31.50 -2.38
C ALA A 52 5.26 32.18 -1.02
N PHE A 53 5.10 31.46 0.07
CA PHE A 53 5.60 31.85 1.39
C PHE A 53 6.95 31.16 1.64
N ALA A 54 7.96 31.88 2.12
CA ALA A 54 9.27 31.33 2.45
C ALA A 54 9.58 31.59 3.92
N GLY A 55 9.82 30.52 4.68
CA GLY A 55 10.01 30.53 6.13
C GLY A 55 11.18 29.68 6.60
N SER A 56 11.38 29.63 7.91
CA SER A 56 12.41 28.84 8.55
C SER A 56 11.96 28.31 9.91
N ILE A 57 11.99 26.99 10.05
CA ILE A 57 11.82 26.31 11.33
C ILE A 57 13.10 26.55 12.13
N ALA A 58 13.04 27.49 13.07
CA ALA A 58 14.20 28.09 13.73
C ALA A 58 14.72 27.28 14.92
N TYR A 59 13.87 26.46 15.52
CA TYR A 59 14.17 25.57 16.64
C TYR A 59 13.29 24.31 16.63
N LEU A 60 13.62 23.31 17.43
CA LEU A 60 12.82 22.07 17.51
C LEU A 60 11.44 22.35 18.13
N GLY A 61 10.40 21.78 17.55
CA GLY A 61 9.00 22.04 17.93
C GLY A 61 8.44 23.37 17.40
N ASP A 62 9.17 24.04 16.51
CA ASP A 62 8.71 25.25 15.83
C ASP A 62 7.71 24.90 14.72
N GLU A 63 6.65 25.68 14.63
CA GLU A 63 5.57 25.52 13.67
C GLU A 63 5.19 26.90 13.16
N ASP A 64 5.26 27.10 11.86
CA ASP A 64 5.00 28.38 11.23
C ASP A 64 3.62 28.37 10.58
N TRP A 65 2.82 29.40 10.85
CA TRP A 65 1.50 29.55 10.22
C TRP A 65 1.50 30.74 9.26
N VAL A 66 0.90 30.54 8.08
CA VAL A 66 0.61 31.60 7.11
C VAL A 66 -0.88 31.60 6.75
N ALA A 67 -1.50 32.78 6.77
CA ALA A 67 -2.92 32.91 6.42
C ALA A 67 -3.11 32.97 4.89
N ILE A 68 -4.18 32.37 4.38
CA ILE A 68 -4.58 32.46 2.99
C ILE A 68 -6.09 32.64 2.88
N THR A 69 -6.55 33.52 1.99
CA THR A 69 -7.98 33.68 1.71
C THR A 69 -8.28 33.04 0.38
N LEU A 70 -9.19 32.06 0.40
CA LEU A 70 -9.56 31.23 -0.73
C LEU A 70 -11.01 31.50 -1.11
N GLU A 71 -11.31 31.35 -2.40
CA GLU A 71 -12.68 31.24 -2.87
C GLU A 71 -13.11 29.77 -2.83
N ALA A 72 -14.40 29.50 -3.03
CA ALA A 72 -14.88 28.13 -3.12
C ALA A 72 -14.29 27.47 -4.38
N GLY A 73 -13.48 26.44 -4.19
CA GLY A 73 -12.70 25.86 -5.27
C GLY A 73 -11.79 24.73 -4.78
N SER A 74 -10.97 24.24 -5.69
CA SER A 74 -9.99 23.20 -5.42
C SER A 74 -8.58 23.78 -5.52
N TYR A 75 -7.73 23.32 -4.62
CA TYR A 75 -6.42 23.90 -4.39
C TYR A 75 -5.41 22.80 -4.12
N ARG A 76 -4.23 22.95 -4.72
CA ARG A 76 -3.05 22.16 -4.39
C ARG A 76 -2.20 22.95 -3.41
N PHE A 77 -1.76 22.29 -2.35
CA PHE A 77 -0.86 22.82 -1.33
C PHE A 77 0.46 22.08 -1.45
N ASP A 78 1.54 22.81 -1.70
CA ASP A 78 2.89 22.27 -1.82
C ASP A 78 3.80 22.96 -0.81
N LEU A 79 4.65 22.19 -0.15
CA LEU A 79 5.74 22.68 0.68
C LEU A 79 7.02 22.02 0.19
N GLN A 80 8.01 22.85 -0.15
CA GLN A 80 9.38 22.42 -0.45
C GLN A 80 10.33 22.83 0.67
N GLY A 81 10.91 21.86 1.36
CA GLY A 81 12.09 22.04 2.19
C GLY A 81 13.31 22.40 1.34
N ASP A 82 13.94 23.53 1.63
CA ASP A 82 15.23 23.90 1.02
C ASP A 82 16.39 23.28 1.83
N THR A 83 16.35 23.52 3.14
CA THR A 83 17.24 22.89 4.12
C THR A 83 16.47 22.21 5.25
N LEU A 84 15.15 22.44 5.31
CA LEU A 84 14.25 21.68 6.16
C LEU A 84 14.07 20.28 5.58
N TYR A 85 14.18 19.29 6.45
CA TYR A 85 14.07 17.88 6.13
C TYR A 85 12.87 17.31 6.89
N ASP A 86 12.08 16.49 6.23
CA ASP A 86 10.83 15.89 6.73
C ASP A 86 9.78 16.94 7.12
N PRO A 87 9.35 17.81 6.18
CA PRO A 87 8.35 18.82 6.47
C PRO A 87 6.94 18.23 6.53
N LEU A 88 6.14 18.71 7.48
CA LEU A 88 4.70 18.48 7.54
C LEU A 88 3.95 19.75 7.12
N LEU A 89 3.04 19.61 6.17
CA LEU A 89 2.13 20.65 5.73
C LEU A 89 0.72 20.35 6.23
N SER A 90 0.05 21.33 6.84
CA SER A 90 -1.35 21.20 7.28
C SER A 90 -2.17 22.43 6.94
N VAL A 91 -3.48 22.25 6.77
CA VAL A 91 -4.43 23.33 6.49
C VAL A 91 -5.53 23.32 7.54
N TYR A 92 -5.80 24.48 8.13
CA TYR A 92 -6.80 24.70 9.16
C TYR A 92 -7.85 25.72 8.71
N ASP A 93 -9.10 25.52 9.12
CA ASP A 93 -10.18 26.48 8.92
C ASP A 93 -10.08 27.69 9.89
N ALA A 94 -10.96 28.68 9.70
CA ALA A 94 -11.02 29.87 10.55
C ALA A 94 -11.47 29.60 12.02
N GLN A 95 -11.80 28.36 12.36
CA GLN A 95 -12.12 27.92 13.72
C GLN A 95 -10.96 27.15 14.37
N GLY A 96 -9.87 26.89 13.61
CA GLY A 96 -8.72 26.13 14.06
C GLY A 96 -8.88 24.62 13.91
N ASN A 97 -9.88 24.13 13.17
CA ASN A 97 -10.00 22.71 12.87
C ASN A 97 -9.12 22.36 11.67
N ARG A 98 -8.38 21.25 11.75
CA ARG A 98 -7.60 20.74 10.62
C ARG A 98 -8.55 20.21 9.55
N VAL A 99 -8.40 20.69 8.31
CA VAL A 99 -9.21 20.32 7.15
C VAL A 99 -8.42 19.58 6.08
N GLY A 100 -7.10 19.55 6.20
CA GLY A 100 -6.21 18.69 5.42
C GLY A 100 -4.79 18.72 5.95
N SER A 101 -4.01 17.73 5.59
CA SER A 101 -2.59 17.63 5.94
C SER A 101 -1.89 16.67 5.00
N SER A 102 -0.60 16.88 4.81
CA SER A 102 0.26 15.98 4.04
C SER A 102 0.53 14.64 4.73
N LEU A 103 0.04 14.44 5.97
CA LEU A 103 0.26 13.27 6.85
C LEU A 103 1.71 12.76 6.74
N GLY A 104 2.58 13.31 7.59
CA GLY A 104 4.03 13.15 7.49
C GLY A 104 4.48 11.69 7.54
N ASP A 105 4.76 11.13 6.39
CA ASP A 105 5.31 9.79 6.24
C ASP A 105 6.25 9.86 5.02
N ALA A 106 7.41 10.50 5.22
CA ALA A 106 8.72 10.20 4.62
C ALA A 106 9.76 11.27 4.98
N VAL A 107 11.02 10.84 5.17
CA VAL A 107 12.15 11.76 5.32
C VAL A 107 12.55 12.33 3.95
N ASP A 108 11.74 13.22 3.40
CA ASP A 108 12.02 13.94 2.17
C ASP A 108 11.98 15.47 2.41
N SER A 109 12.17 16.25 1.37
CA SER A 109 12.12 17.71 1.46
C SER A 109 10.85 18.25 0.78
N GLU A 110 9.76 17.48 0.68
CA GLU A 110 8.56 17.92 -0.03
C GLU A 110 7.26 17.36 0.57
N ALA A 111 6.26 18.21 0.77
CA ALA A 111 4.94 17.81 1.25
C ALA A 111 3.85 18.38 0.36
N THR A 112 3.00 17.53 -0.22
CA THR A 112 1.95 17.96 -1.16
C THR A 112 0.60 17.27 -0.91
N PHE A 113 -0.50 18.02 -1.03
CA PHE A 113 -1.85 17.46 -1.05
C PHE A 113 -2.87 18.43 -1.67
N ASP A 114 -4.01 17.88 -2.10
CA ASP A 114 -5.12 18.67 -2.66
C ASP A 114 -6.29 18.78 -1.69
N LEU A 115 -6.99 19.92 -1.69
CA LEU A 115 -8.26 20.10 -0.99
C LEU A 115 -9.31 20.79 -1.86
N THR A 116 -10.57 20.43 -1.65
CA THR A 116 -11.71 21.23 -2.09
C THR A 116 -12.29 21.99 -0.90
N LEU A 117 -12.26 23.31 -0.98
CA LEU A 117 -12.56 24.22 0.13
C LEU A 117 -13.71 25.17 -0.23
N ALA A 118 -14.40 25.66 0.79
CA ALA A 118 -15.40 26.72 0.63
C ALA A 118 -14.70 28.10 0.64
N SER A 119 -15.39 29.16 0.19
CA SER A 119 -14.84 30.52 0.33
C SER A 119 -14.61 30.83 1.80
N GLY A 120 -13.40 31.25 2.16
CA GLY A 120 -13.03 31.49 3.54
C GLY A 120 -11.55 31.84 3.73
N THR A 121 -11.21 32.18 4.97
CA THR A 121 -9.81 32.29 5.39
C THR A 121 -9.38 30.97 5.99
N TYR A 122 -8.24 30.48 5.54
CA TYR A 122 -7.58 29.27 6.00
C TYR A 122 -6.18 29.63 6.50
N TYR A 123 -5.61 28.71 7.28
CA TYR A 123 -4.26 28.82 7.78
C TYR A 123 -3.48 27.60 7.35
N VAL A 124 -2.38 27.83 6.66
CA VAL A 124 -1.45 26.78 6.24
C VAL A 124 -0.34 26.74 7.27
N SER A 125 -0.10 25.59 7.89
CA SER A 125 1.00 25.39 8.82
C SER A 125 2.10 24.53 8.21
N ALA A 126 3.33 24.93 8.48
CA ALA A 126 4.55 24.22 8.14
C ALA A 126 5.29 23.90 9.42
N LYS A 127 5.67 22.64 9.62
CA LYS A 127 6.55 22.24 10.71
C LYS A 127 7.40 21.05 10.29
N GLN A 128 8.24 20.58 11.19
CA GLN A 128 8.86 19.28 11.03
C GLN A 128 7.94 18.17 11.57
N TYR A 129 7.94 16.99 10.94
CA TYR A 129 7.16 15.85 11.42
C TYR A 129 7.73 15.25 12.72
N TYR A 130 9.00 14.85 12.73
CA TYR A 130 9.74 14.46 13.95
C TYR A 130 10.65 15.58 14.42
N ASP A 131 10.50 16.08 15.65
CA ASP A 131 11.28 17.18 16.27
C ASP A 131 12.81 16.90 16.35
N GLY A 132 13.51 16.93 15.21
CA GLY A 132 14.90 16.47 15.08
C GLY A 132 15.80 17.31 14.18
N SER A 133 15.27 18.29 13.44
CA SER A 133 16.01 19.16 12.52
C SER A 133 15.40 20.57 12.43
N THR A 134 16.15 21.50 11.85
CA THR A 134 15.76 22.91 11.64
C THR A 134 16.18 23.29 10.24
N GLY A 135 15.42 24.14 9.56
CA GLY A 135 15.78 24.53 8.20
C GLY A 135 14.77 25.46 7.54
N THR A 136 15.12 25.89 6.34
CA THR A 136 14.30 26.76 5.50
C THR A 136 13.39 25.94 4.59
N TYR A 137 12.22 26.50 4.28
CA TYR A 137 11.23 25.90 3.39
C TYR A 137 10.48 26.98 2.62
N SER A 138 9.72 26.55 1.62
CA SER A 138 8.74 27.38 0.93
C SER A 138 7.41 26.65 0.79
N VAL A 139 6.31 27.39 0.83
CA VAL A 139 4.93 26.90 0.64
C VAL A 139 4.32 27.63 -0.54
N THR A 140 3.68 26.88 -1.44
CA THR A 140 2.87 27.42 -2.54
C THR A 140 1.46 26.85 -2.49
N VAL A 141 0.49 27.68 -2.88
CA VAL A 141 -0.90 27.23 -3.07
C VAL A 141 -1.34 27.64 -4.46
N THR A 142 -1.75 26.68 -5.28
CA THR A 142 -2.16 26.91 -6.67
C THR A 142 -3.64 26.61 -6.88
N GLU A 143 -4.31 27.43 -7.69
CA GLU A 143 -5.68 27.16 -8.14
C GLU A 143 -5.62 26.13 -9.26
N GLY A 144 -6.34 25.02 -9.11
CA GLY A 144 -6.40 23.98 -10.11
C GLY A 144 -7.64 23.14 -9.89
N THR A 145 -8.17 22.55 -10.96
CA THR A 145 -8.93 21.31 -10.77
C THR A 145 -8.03 20.40 -9.94
N PRO A 146 -8.51 19.73 -8.87
CA PRO A 146 -7.77 18.59 -8.36
C PRO A 146 -7.43 17.79 -9.60
N VAL A 147 -6.17 17.40 -9.77
CA VAL A 147 -5.97 16.21 -10.59
C VAL A 147 -6.91 15.21 -9.94
N ASP A 148 -7.91 14.71 -10.67
CA ASP A 148 -8.70 13.60 -10.13
C ASP A 148 -7.67 12.64 -9.53
N PRO A 149 -7.81 12.13 -8.30
CA PRO A 149 -6.96 11.02 -7.91
C PRO A 149 -6.95 9.93 -9.01
N ASP A 150 -8.02 9.76 -9.79
CA ASP A 150 -8.02 8.91 -11.00
C ASP A 150 -7.26 9.48 -12.23
N ASP A 151 -6.85 10.76 -12.23
CA ASP A 151 -6.04 11.45 -13.27
C ASP A 151 -4.55 11.60 -12.88
N ARG A 152 -4.17 11.35 -11.62
CA ARG A 152 -2.76 11.15 -11.25
C ARG A 152 -2.41 9.74 -11.71
N VAL A 153 -1.23 9.53 -12.31
CA VAL A 153 -0.76 8.16 -12.55
C VAL A 153 -0.77 7.47 -11.20
N GLN A 154 -1.63 6.47 -11.03
CA GLN A 154 -1.72 5.73 -9.79
C GLN A 154 -0.76 4.53 -9.84
N PRO A 155 -0.21 4.09 -8.71
CA PRO A 155 0.56 2.83 -8.65
C PRO A 155 -0.18 1.64 -9.28
N ALA A 156 -1.52 1.62 -9.15
CA ALA A 156 -2.39 0.62 -9.77
C ALA A 156 -2.35 0.63 -11.31
N ASP A 157 -2.17 1.78 -11.95
CA ASP A 157 -2.13 1.91 -13.40
C ASP A 157 -0.92 1.18 -13.99
N ALA A 158 0.21 1.25 -13.28
CA ALA A 158 1.46 0.62 -13.69
C ALA A 158 1.42 -0.91 -13.63
N VAL A 159 0.55 -1.49 -12.78
CA VAL A 159 0.39 -2.95 -12.69
C VAL A 159 -0.84 -3.46 -13.48
N THR A 160 -1.47 -2.62 -14.28
CA THR A 160 -2.67 -2.97 -15.06
C THR A 160 -2.31 -3.43 -16.47
N TRP A 161 -2.56 -4.70 -16.79
CA TRP A 161 -2.46 -5.20 -18.17
C TRP A 161 -3.80 -5.00 -18.89
N ASN A 162 -4.00 -3.81 -19.48
CA ASN A 162 -5.26 -3.41 -20.12
C ASN A 162 -5.90 -4.52 -20.97
N ASN A 163 -7.21 -4.79 -20.78
CA ASN A 163 -7.99 -5.87 -21.44
C ASN A 163 -7.50 -7.31 -21.19
N GLY A 164 -6.50 -7.50 -20.33
CA GLY A 164 -5.90 -8.78 -19.94
C GLY A 164 -6.75 -9.64 -19.00
N ASN A 165 -8.03 -9.33 -18.83
CA ASN A 165 -8.90 -9.88 -17.80
C ASN A 165 -10.01 -10.79 -18.33
N PHE A 166 -10.63 -11.56 -17.43
CA PHE A 166 -11.86 -12.28 -17.74
C PHE A 166 -13.03 -11.31 -17.88
N THR A 167 -13.89 -11.49 -18.89
CA THR A 167 -15.03 -10.60 -19.16
C THR A 167 -16.35 -11.35 -19.04
N GLY A 168 -17.08 -11.08 -17.95
CA GLY A 168 -18.42 -11.64 -17.73
C GLY A 168 -18.44 -13.06 -17.16
N GLN A 169 -17.30 -13.68 -16.89
CA GLN A 169 -17.21 -14.90 -16.08
C GLN A 169 -17.27 -14.57 -14.58
N SER A 170 -17.99 -15.39 -13.83
CA SER A 170 -17.97 -15.40 -12.35
C SER A 170 -17.35 -16.67 -11.75
N VAL A 171 -17.11 -17.67 -12.60
CA VAL A 171 -16.45 -18.94 -12.25
C VAL A 171 -15.41 -19.21 -13.34
N ILE A 172 -14.16 -19.42 -12.93
CA ILE A 172 -13.02 -19.65 -13.81
C ILE A 172 -12.63 -21.14 -13.74
N ASP A 173 -12.69 -21.81 -14.89
CA ASP A 173 -12.32 -23.22 -15.03
C ASP A 173 -10.80 -23.38 -15.20
N VAL A 174 -10.14 -24.00 -14.22
CA VAL A 174 -8.69 -24.23 -14.21
C VAL A 174 -8.38 -25.68 -14.57
N TYR A 175 -7.66 -25.88 -15.67
CA TYR A 175 -7.16 -27.18 -16.09
C TYR A 175 -5.66 -27.32 -15.78
N PHE A 176 -5.29 -28.45 -15.17
CA PHE A 176 -3.90 -28.82 -14.95
C PHE A 176 -3.52 -29.90 -15.96
N ALA A 177 -2.54 -29.61 -16.82
CA ALA A 177 -2.04 -30.54 -17.81
C ALA A 177 -1.50 -31.81 -17.13
N LEU A 178 -1.91 -32.95 -17.68
CA LEU A 178 -1.42 -34.26 -17.23
C LEU A 178 0.02 -34.47 -17.71
N GLU A 179 0.77 -35.29 -16.98
CA GLU A 179 2.11 -35.71 -17.40
C GLU A 179 2.06 -36.34 -18.80
N GLY A 180 2.92 -35.85 -19.71
CA GLY A 180 2.99 -36.26 -21.11
C GLY A 180 1.89 -35.71 -22.02
N SER A 181 0.93 -34.95 -21.49
CA SER A 181 -0.04 -34.21 -22.31
C SER A 181 0.54 -32.89 -22.80
N THR A 182 -0.10 -32.28 -23.80
CA THR A 182 0.42 -31.09 -24.45
C THR A 182 -0.48 -29.87 -24.31
N VAL A 183 0.12 -28.70 -24.19
CA VAL A 183 -0.52 -27.38 -24.30
C VAL A 183 0.06 -26.63 -25.50
N ASP A 184 -0.74 -25.72 -26.07
CA ASP A 184 -0.35 -24.91 -27.23
C ASP A 184 0.11 -23.52 -26.79
N ASP A 185 1.39 -23.25 -26.96
CA ASP A 185 1.99 -21.94 -26.76
C ASP A 185 2.17 -21.26 -28.12
N ASN A 186 1.09 -20.62 -28.59
CA ASN A 186 1.09 -19.84 -29.83
C ASN A 186 1.62 -20.60 -31.06
N GLY A 187 1.31 -21.89 -31.16
CA GLY A 187 1.75 -22.79 -32.22
C GLY A 187 2.98 -23.64 -31.87
N GLU A 188 3.63 -23.39 -30.75
CA GLU A 188 4.62 -24.28 -30.15
C GLU A 188 3.95 -25.26 -29.18
N THR A 189 4.47 -26.49 -29.11
CA THR A 189 3.90 -27.53 -28.26
C THR A 189 4.77 -27.75 -27.05
N ILE A 190 4.22 -27.51 -25.87
CA ILE A 190 4.85 -27.84 -24.58
C ILE A 190 4.29 -29.17 -24.10
N THR A 191 5.18 -30.10 -23.74
CA THR A 191 4.80 -31.40 -23.17
C THR A 191 4.95 -31.31 -21.66
N SER A 192 3.86 -31.45 -20.92
CA SER A 192 3.90 -31.19 -19.49
C SER A 192 4.50 -32.34 -18.68
N ASP A 193 5.28 -31.99 -17.66
CA ASP A 193 5.72 -32.89 -16.59
C ASP A 193 4.63 -33.19 -15.55
N GLY A 194 3.46 -32.54 -15.68
CA GLY A 194 2.30 -32.75 -14.82
C GLY A 194 2.45 -32.20 -13.39
N PHE A 195 1.37 -32.28 -12.63
CA PHE A 195 1.29 -31.85 -11.24
C PHE A 195 0.82 -33.02 -10.37
N SER A 196 1.39 -33.13 -9.17
CA SER A 196 0.88 -33.97 -8.08
C SER A 196 -0.39 -33.36 -7.48
N ASP A 197 -1.21 -34.19 -6.82
CA ASP A 197 -2.43 -33.71 -6.16
C ASP A 197 -2.16 -32.64 -5.09
N ALA A 198 -1.02 -32.69 -4.41
CA ALA A 198 -0.63 -31.70 -3.41
C ALA A 198 -0.30 -30.34 -4.04
N GLU A 199 0.40 -30.34 -5.18
CA GLU A 199 0.71 -29.13 -5.93
C GLU A 199 -0.58 -28.51 -6.51
N ILE A 200 -1.48 -29.33 -7.04
CA ILE A 200 -2.79 -28.86 -7.50
C ILE A 200 -3.58 -28.23 -6.36
N ALA A 201 -3.64 -28.88 -5.20
CA ALA A 201 -4.36 -28.34 -4.05
C ALA A 201 -3.78 -27.01 -3.57
N MET A 202 -2.45 -26.89 -3.56
CA MET A 202 -1.76 -25.65 -3.20
C MET A 202 -2.08 -24.51 -4.19
N ILE A 203 -1.97 -24.76 -5.50
CA ILE A 203 -2.25 -23.75 -6.54
C ILE A 203 -3.73 -23.35 -6.51
N MET A 204 -4.65 -24.31 -6.33
CA MET A 204 -6.06 -23.99 -6.14
C MET A 204 -6.31 -23.18 -4.87
N GLY A 205 -5.56 -23.41 -3.79
CA GLY A 205 -5.63 -22.56 -2.59
C GLY A 205 -5.18 -21.12 -2.84
N ILE A 206 -4.21 -20.88 -3.73
CA ILE A 206 -3.83 -19.52 -4.16
C ILE A 206 -4.98 -18.85 -4.93
N PHE A 207 -5.66 -19.59 -5.81
CA PHE A 207 -6.85 -19.10 -6.50
C PHE A 207 -8.04 -18.85 -5.55
N ASP A 208 -8.22 -19.70 -4.54
CA ASP A 208 -9.21 -19.46 -3.48
C ASP A 208 -8.88 -18.14 -2.76
N GLY A 209 -7.59 -17.87 -2.50
CA GLY A 209 -7.12 -16.58 -1.98
C GLY A 209 -7.45 -15.36 -2.86
N VAL A 210 -7.58 -15.52 -4.18
CA VAL A 210 -8.10 -14.46 -5.06
C VAL A 210 -9.60 -14.25 -4.85
N SER A 211 -10.32 -15.34 -4.58
CA SER A 211 -11.76 -15.30 -4.30
C SER A 211 -12.07 -14.67 -2.93
N ASP A 212 -11.09 -14.60 -2.03
CA ASP A 212 -11.23 -13.93 -0.74
C ASP A 212 -11.47 -12.43 -0.90
N PHE A 213 -10.84 -11.78 -1.89
CA PHE A 213 -10.97 -10.33 -2.10
C PHE A 213 -11.72 -9.95 -3.39
N THR A 214 -11.98 -10.88 -4.30
CA THR A 214 -12.72 -10.63 -5.56
C THR A 214 -14.04 -11.38 -5.66
N ALA A 215 -14.96 -10.93 -6.53
CA ALA A 215 -16.25 -11.59 -6.74
C ALA A 215 -16.23 -12.79 -7.72
N ILE A 216 -15.05 -13.22 -8.16
CA ILE A 216 -14.87 -14.43 -8.97
C ILE A 216 -14.50 -15.63 -8.10
N THR A 217 -14.74 -16.83 -8.63
CA THR A 217 -14.35 -18.09 -7.98
C THR A 217 -13.66 -19.00 -8.98
N PHE A 218 -12.89 -19.96 -8.48
CA PHE A 218 -12.13 -20.89 -9.32
C PHE A 218 -12.58 -22.32 -9.07
N GLN A 219 -12.59 -23.13 -10.12
CA GLN A 219 -12.87 -24.55 -10.01
C GLN A 219 -11.97 -25.36 -10.92
N ARG A 220 -11.60 -26.56 -10.48
CA ARG A 220 -10.82 -27.48 -11.29
C ARG A 220 -11.70 -28.13 -12.35
N THR A 221 -11.26 -28.10 -13.61
CA THR A 221 -11.84 -28.87 -14.70
C THR A 221 -10.87 -29.94 -15.21
N THR A 222 -11.41 -31.04 -15.75
CA THR A 222 -10.63 -32.03 -16.49
C THR A 222 -10.72 -31.83 -18.00
N ASN A 223 -11.50 -30.85 -18.46
CA ASN A 223 -11.69 -30.58 -19.88
C ASN A 223 -10.79 -29.43 -20.33
N GLN A 224 -9.62 -29.78 -20.86
CA GLN A 224 -8.66 -28.82 -21.39
C GLN A 224 -9.25 -27.85 -22.41
N ALA A 225 -10.11 -28.35 -23.32
CA ALA A 225 -10.59 -27.58 -24.46
C ALA A 225 -11.57 -26.45 -24.09
N THR A 226 -12.13 -26.48 -22.89
CA THR A 226 -13.07 -25.46 -22.39
C THR A 226 -12.58 -24.81 -21.11
N ALA A 227 -11.32 -25.03 -20.73
CA ALA A 227 -10.75 -24.39 -19.56
C ALA A 227 -10.47 -22.91 -19.87
N ASP A 228 -10.73 -22.05 -18.89
CA ASP A 228 -10.38 -20.64 -18.95
C ASP A 228 -8.89 -20.44 -18.68
N ILE A 229 -8.34 -21.23 -17.75
CA ILE A 229 -6.92 -21.28 -17.43
C ILE A 229 -6.39 -22.69 -17.71
N GLN A 230 -5.25 -22.78 -18.40
CA GLN A 230 -4.50 -24.02 -18.56
C GLN A 230 -3.14 -23.86 -17.89
N LEU A 231 -2.81 -24.74 -16.95
CA LEU A 231 -1.50 -24.77 -16.29
C LEU A 231 -0.73 -26.00 -16.72
N ALA A 232 0.53 -25.82 -17.09
CA ALA A 232 1.49 -26.87 -17.36
C ALA A 232 2.75 -26.66 -16.52
N ARG A 233 3.53 -27.73 -16.33
CA ARG A 233 4.94 -27.63 -15.94
C ARG A 233 5.86 -28.16 -17.01
N ASP A 234 7.01 -27.52 -17.17
CA ASP A 234 8.10 -27.98 -18.04
C ASP A 234 9.45 -27.42 -17.55
N ASN A 235 10.55 -28.01 -17.99
CA ASN A 235 11.88 -27.49 -17.74
C ASN A 235 12.23 -26.40 -18.77
N LEU A 236 11.85 -25.17 -18.42
CA LEU A 236 12.00 -23.98 -19.26
C LEU A 236 13.48 -23.63 -19.59
N GLY A 237 14.44 -24.16 -18.83
CA GLY A 237 15.85 -23.83 -18.97
C GLY A 237 16.15 -22.36 -18.66
N GLY A 238 17.43 -21.95 -18.80
CA GLY A 238 17.83 -20.53 -18.77
C GLY A 238 17.60 -19.76 -17.46
N GLY A 239 17.09 -20.39 -16.40
CA GLY A 239 16.71 -19.72 -15.15
C GLY A 239 15.28 -19.15 -15.15
N LEU A 240 14.49 -19.40 -16.19
CA LEU A 240 13.08 -19.00 -16.24
C LEU A 240 12.26 -19.86 -15.26
N LEU A 241 11.53 -19.20 -14.37
CA LEU A 241 10.78 -19.85 -13.29
C LEU A 241 9.31 -20.10 -13.64
N GLY A 242 8.75 -19.26 -14.50
CA GLY A 242 7.42 -19.40 -15.05
C GLY A 242 7.16 -18.35 -16.12
N PHE A 243 5.99 -18.47 -16.74
CA PHE A 243 5.33 -17.39 -17.44
C PHE A 243 3.83 -17.69 -17.47
N MET A 244 2.99 -16.67 -17.60
CA MET A 244 1.58 -16.85 -17.90
C MET A 244 1.07 -15.76 -18.84
N TYR A 245 0.22 -16.15 -19.78
CA TYR A 245 -0.43 -15.21 -20.68
C TYR A 245 -1.72 -14.66 -20.07
N PRO A 246 -1.92 -13.33 -20.10
CA PRO A 246 -3.19 -12.75 -19.72
C PRO A 246 -4.32 -13.18 -20.65
N GLN A 247 -5.54 -12.82 -20.26
CA GLN A 247 -6.71 -13.07 -21.09
C GLN A 247 -6.75 -12.14 -22.31
N ASN A 248 -7.41 -12.58 -23.38
CA ASN A 248 -7.70 -11.77 -24.58
C ASN A 248 -6.51 -11.14 -25.33
N VAL A 249 -5.25 -11.49 -25.02
CA VAL A 249 -4.07 -10.91 -25.67
C VAL A 249 -3.51 -11.74 -26.83
N THR A 250 -3.54 -13.06 -26.74
CA THR A 250 -2.92 -13.98 -27.72
C THR A 250 -3.78 -15.22 -27.93
N SER A 251 -3.39 -16.09 -28.88
CA SER A 251 -3.98 -17.42 -29.04
C SER A 251 -3.74 -18.34 -27.84
N ALA A 252 -2.73 -18.06 -27.00
CA ALA A 252 -2.41 -18.80 -25.79
C ALA A 252 -2.96 -18.12 -24.52
N ALA A 253 -3.95 -17.23 -24.64
CA ALA A 253 -4.58 -16.57 -23.50
C ALA A 253 -4.98 -17.58 -22.39
N GLY A 254 -4.60 -17.30 -21.14
CA GLY A 254 -4.85 -18.16 -19.99
C GLY A 254 -3.93 -19.38 -19.86
N LEU A 255 -2.95 -19.56 -20.75
CA LEU A 255 -1.90 -20.55 -20.56
C LEU A 255 -0.84 -20.03 -19.58
N GLY A 256 -0.60 -20.79 -18.50
CA GLY A 256 0.55 -20.63 -17.61
C GLY A 256 1.46 -21.85 -17.65
N VAL A 257 2.77 -21.63 -17.70
CA VAL A 257 3.78 -22.69 -17.67
C VAL A 257 4.78 -22.41 -16.57
N LEU A 258 4.83 -23.31 -15.59
CA LEU A 258 5.68 -23.19 -14.42
C LEU A 258 6.90 -24.12 -14.54
N THR A 259 8.02 -23.75 -13.95
CA THR A 259 9.24 -24.56 -14.01
C THR A 259 9.05 -25.92 -13.34
N SER A 260 9.51 -26.99 -13.97
CA SER A 260 9.66 -28.31 -13.35
C SER A 260 11.05 -28.55 -12.76
N SER A 261 11.93 -27.55 -12.82
CA SER A 261 13.30 -27.64 -12.31
C SER A 261 13.30 -27.93 -10.80
N PRO A 262 13.88 -29.06 -10.34
CA PRO A 262 13.86 -29.42 -8.92
C PRO A 262 14.68 -28.46 -8.04
N THR A 263 15.51 -27.61 -8.64
CA THR A 263 16.24 -26.54 -7.95
C THR A 263 15.28 -25.51 -7.35
N TYR A 264 14.21 -25.18 -8.08
CA TYR A 264 13.24 -24.14 -7.71
C TYR A 264 11.88 -24.73 -7.34
N TRP A 265 11.53 -25.90 -7.85
CA TRP A 265 10.28 -26.58 -7.56
C TRP A 265 10.51 -27.70 -6.54
N ASN A 266 10.55 -27.35 -5.25
CA ASN A 266 10.77 -28.28 -4.16
C ASN A 266 10.01 -27.85 -2.88
N ALA A 267 10.01 -28.72 -1.85
CA ALA A 267 9.23 -28.48 -0.64
C ALA A 267 9.60 -27.19 0.11
N THR A 268 10.86 -26.75 0.05
CA THR A 268 11.31 -25.52 0.72
C THR A 268 10.80 -24.28 -0.01
N THR A 269 10.85 -24.27 -1.33
CA THR A 269 10.46 -23.11 -2.15
C THR A 269 8.97 -22.98 -2.39
N MET A 270 8.25 -24.09 -2.32
CA MET A 270 6.81 -24.18 -2.57
C MET A 270 5.96 -24.09 -1.29
N GLN A 271 6.58 -23.97 -0.11
CA GLN A 271 5.82 -23.70 1.11
C GLN A 271 5.37 -22.23 1.15
N PRO A 272 4.30 -21.87 1.87
CA PRO A 272 3.93 -20.47 2.10
C PRO A 272 5.13 -19.67 2.62
N GLY A 273 5.43 -18.55 1.96
CA GLY A 273 6.61 -17.73 2.24
C GLY A 273 7.86 -18.10 1.46
N GLY A 274 7.87 -19.21 0.72
CA GLY A 274 8.96 -19.61 -0.15
C GLY A 274 8.96 -18.87 -1.49
N GLY A 275 10.14 -18.78 -2.13
CA GLY A 275 10.32 -17.96 -3.34
C GLY A 275 9.51 -18.47 -4.53
N MET A 276 9.46 -19.79 -4.75
CA MET A 276 8.66 -20.33 -5.86
C MET A 276 7.16 -20.23 -5.57
N TYR A 277 6.72 -20.27 -4.30
CA TYR A 277 5.34 -19.98 -3.93
C TYR A 277 4.95 -18.56 -4.35
N GLY A 278 5.80 -17.57 -4.05
CA GLY A 278 5.63 -16.18 -4.50
C GLY A 278 5.60 -16.06 -6.03
N VAL A 279 6.52 -16.73 -6.74
CA VAL A 279 6.53 -16.77 -8.21
C VAL A 279 5.23 -17.38 -8.76
N VAL A 280 4.69 -18.44 -8.17
CA VAL A 280 3.40 -18.98 -8.63
C VAL A 280 2.30 -17.93 -8.52
N ILE A 281 2.20 -17.21 -7.41
CA ILE A 281 1.20 -16.12 -7.27
C ILE A 281 1.43 -15.03 -8.33
N HIS A 282 2.69 -14.63 -8.56
CA HIS A 282 3.07 -13.67 -9.59
C HIS A 282 2.60 -14.10 -10.99
N GLU A 283 2.88 -15.33 -11.40
CA GLU A 283 2.45 -15.83 -12.71
C GLU A 283 0.92 -15.90 -12.82
N LEU A 284 0.23 -16.30 -11.75
CA LEU A 284 -1.23 -16.26 -11.73
C LEU A 284 -1.76 -14.82 -11.85
N GLY A 285 -1.05 -13.84 -11.28
CA GLY A 285 -1.32 -12.41 -11.46
C GLY A 285 -1.34 -12.00 -12.93
N HIS A 286 -0.36 -12.42 -13.73
CA HIS A 286 -0.39 -12.20 -15.18
C HIS A 286 -1.62 -12.83 -15.84
N GLY A 287 -1.95 -14.08 -15.49
CA GLY A 287 -3.15 -14.76 -15.97
C GLY A 287 -4.47 -14.05 -15.66
N LEU A 288 -4.47 -13.26 -14.58
CA LEU A 288 -5.58 -12.45 -14.10
C LEU A 288 -5.55 -11.01 -14.63
N GLY A 289 -4.53 -10.63 -15.41
CA GLY A 289 -4.45 -9.32 -16.06
C GLY A 289 -3.59 -8.29 -15.34
N LEU A 290 -2.67 -8.73 -14.46
CA LEU A 290 -1.68 -7.83 -13.85
C LEU A 290 -0.39 -7.79 -14.67
N ALA A 291 0.22 -6.62 -14.77
CA ALA A 291 1.47 -6.35 -15.47
C ALA A 291 2.61 -6.09 -14.47
N HIS A 292 3.84 -6.12 -14.98
CA HIS A 292 4.99 -5.69 -14.18
C HIS A 292 4.99 -4.17 -13.99
N PRO A 293 5.40 -3.68 -12.82
CA PRO A 293 5.57 -2.25 -12.56
C PRO A 293 6.82 -1.63 -13.23
N HIS A 294 7.69 -2.43 -13.85
CA HIS A 294 9.01 -2.00 -14.31
C HIS A 294 9.25 -2.18 -15.82
N ASP A 295 8.23 -2.62 -16.55
CA ASP A 295 8.29 -2.76 -17.99
C ASP A 295 6.95 -2.42 -18.67
N THR A 296 6.93 -2.50 -19.99
CA THR A 296 5.77 -2.19 -20.83
C THR A 296 5.24 -3.47 -21.48
N GLY A 297 5.13 -4.55 -20.70
CA GLY A 297 4.47 -5.79 -21.12
C GLY A 297 3.04 -5.53 -21.57
N GLY A 298 2.82 -5.45 -22.90
CA GLY A 298 1.53 -5.06 -23.47
C GLY A 298 1.36 -3.54 -23.53
N ASP A 299 0.30 -3.03 -22.89
CA ASP A 299 -0.05 -1.61 -22.81
C ASP A 299 0.16 -1.05 -21.38
N SER A 300 0.93 -1.73 -20.52
CA SER A 300 1.22 -1.27 -19.15
C SER A 300 2.16 -0.07 -19.14
N GLU A 301 2.06 0.74 -18.08
CA GLU A 301 2.94 1.87 -17.83
C GLU A 301 4.04 1.48 -16.83
N ILE A 302 5.20 2.12 -16.92
CA ILE A 302 6.26 1.91 -15.93
C ILE A 302 5.90 2.74 -14.69
N MET A 303 5.93 2.11 -13.52
CA MET A 303 5.66 2.74 -12.23
C MET A 303 6.61 3.91 -11.98
N GLU A 304 6.08 4.96 -11.37
CA GLU A 304 6.84 6.18 -11.12
C GLU A 304 8.13 5.91 -10.33
N GLY A 305 9.22 6.54 -10.77
CA GLY A 305 10.54 6.38 -10.18
C GLY A 305 11.27 5.09 -10.57
N VAL A 306 10.62 4.14 -11.24
CA VAL A 306 11.25 2.86 -11.61
C VAL A 306 12.07 3.00 -12.91
N GLY A 307 13.40 3.00 -12.80
CA GLY A 307 14.28 3.05 -13.97
C GLY A 307 14.65 1.68 -14.56
N TRP A 308 14.54 0.61 -13.78
CA TRP A 308 14.89 -0.77 -14.13
C TRP A 308 14.26 -1.74 -13.14
N SER A 309 14.30 -3.05 -13.43
CA SER A 309 13.53 -4.07 -12.67
C SER A 309 13.86 -4.18 -11.18
N GLY A 310 15.06 -3.76 -10.77
CA GLY A 310 15.49 -3.78 -9.37
C GLY A 310 15.48 -2.41 -8.68
N ASP A 311 14.92 -1.39 -9.34
CA ASP A 311 14.69 -0.08 -8.75
C ASP A 311 13.44 -0.15 -7.87
N THR A 312 13.49 0.35 -6.64
CA THR A 312 12.32 0.31 -5.75
C THR A 312 11.32 1.41 -6.08
N GLY A 313 11.68 2.39 -6.92
CA GLY A 313 10.77 3.44 -7.37
C GLY A 313 10.39 4.46 -6.29
N THR A 314 9.50 5.38 -6.63
CA THR A 314 9.00 6.41 -5.71
C THR A 314 8.32 5.75 -4.50
N PHE A 315 8.66 6.19 -3.29
CA PHE A 315 8.25 5.60 -1.99
C PHE A 315 8.58 4.10 -1.82
N GLY A 316 9.46 3.55 -2.65
CA GLY A 316 9.81 2.13 -2.61
C GLY A 316 8.67 1.20 -3.06
N MET A 317 7.71 1.69 -3.85
CA MET A 317 6.50 0.93 -4.22
C MET A 317 6.73 -0.28 -5.10
N ASN A 318 7.85 -0.33 -5.83
CA ASN A 318 8.22 -1.48 -6.63
C ASN A 318 8.87 -2.56 -5.74
N GLN A 319 8.12 -3.12 -4.79
CA GLN A 319 8.52 -4.18 -3.86
C GLN A 319 7.37 -5.17 -3.63
N ALA A 320 7.71 -6.44 -3.36
CA ALA A 320 6.74 -7.53 -3.36
C ALA A 320 5.61 -7.33 -2.34
N VAL A 321 5.91 -6.69 -1.21
CA VAL A 321 4.92 -6.36 -0.17
C VAL A 321 3.79 -5.44 -0.63
N TYR A 322 3.98 -4.69 -1.72
CA TYR A 322 3.00 -3.75 -2.26
C TYR A 322 2.38 -4.25 -3.56
N THR A 323 3.19 -4.86 -4.42
CA THR A 323 2.74 -5.60 -5.61
C THR A 323 3.63 -6.82 -5.83
N ILE A 324 3.02 -8.01 -5.88
CA ILE A 324 3.78 -9.24 -6.14
C ILE A 324 4.29 -9.34 -7.58
N MET A 325 3.86 -8.41 -8.45
CA MET A 325 4.28 -8.32 -9.85
C MET A 325 5.67 -7.71 -10.03
N THR A 326 6.32 -7.25 -8.96
CA THR A 326 7.70 -6.80 -9.01
C THR A 326 8.70 -7.97 -9.07
N TYR A 327 9.95 -7.67 -9.45
CA TYR A 327 11.10 -8.57 -9.26
C TYR A 327 11.87 -8.29 -7.96
N ASN A 328 11.47 -7.28 -7.18
CA ASN A 328 12.06 -6.96 -5.88
C ASN A 328 11.36 -7.75 -4.76
N ASP A 329 11.89 -8.94 -4.49
CA ASP A 329 11.37 -9.86 -3.48
C ASP A 329 11.39 -9.27 -2.06
N GLY A 330 10.31 -9.52 -1.31
CA GLY A 330 10.22 -9.16 0.10
C GLY A 330 10.06 -7.66 0.36
N TRP A 331 10.72 -7.21 1.42
CA TRP A 331 10.72 -5.82 1.86
C TRP A 331 12.10 -5.42 2.36
N ASP A 332 12.71 -4.46 1.68
CA ASP A 332 14.06 -3.96 1.96
C ASP A 332 14.14 -3.23 3.32
N GLY A 333 13.02 -2.70 3.80
CA GLY A 333 12.94 -1.94 5.06
C GLY A 333 12.99 -2.80 6.33
N HIS A 334 12.90 -4.12 6.22
CA HIS A 334 12.88 -5.00 7.39
C HIS A 334 14.22 -4.95 8.16
N PRO A 335 14.25 -5.01 9.51
CA PRO A 335 15.49 -4.98 10.29
C PRO A 335 16.49 -6.11 9.97
N LEU A 336 15.97 -7.27 9.57
CA LEU A 336 16.78 -8.41 9.10
C LEU A 336 17.24 -8.28 7.64
N GLY A 337 16.89 -7.17 6.99
CA GLY A 337 17.04 -6.91 5.57
C GLY A 337 15.96 -7.58 4.72
N ALA A 338 16.00 -7.25 3.43
CA ALA A 338 15.25 -7.92 2.39
C ALA A 338 15.36 -9.43 2.47
N SER A 339 14.43 -10.12 1.82
CA SER A 339 14.40 -11.58 1.68
C SER A 339 15.64 -12.07 0.92
N GLY A 340 16.77 -12.16 1.60
CA GLY A 340 18.05 -12.55 1.02
C GLY A 340 18.13 -14.05 0.87
N VAL A 341 18.14 -14.57 -0.37
CA VAL A 341 18.51 -15.93 -0.86
C VAL A 341 17.98 -17.17 -0.10
N THR A 342 17.24 -16.99 0.99
CA THR A 342 16.57 -18.07 1.71
C THR A 342 15.28 -18.35 0.96
N GLN A 343 15.41 -19.18 -0.07
CA GLN A 343 14.34 -19.61 -0.94
C GLN A 343 13.07 -20.14 -0.24
N GLY A 344 13.04 -20.27 1.09
CA GLY A 344 11.91 -20.83 1.85
C GLY A 344 11.20 -19.91 2.84
N SER A 345 11.51 -18.61 2.90
CA SER A 345 10.85 -17.67 3.82
C SER A 345 10.95 -16.22 3.32
N GLY A 346 10.09 -15.34 3.82
CA GLY A 346 10.13 -13.91 3.55
C GLY A 346 9.54 -13.51 2.20
N HIS A 347 8.89 -14.42 1.47
CA HIS A 347 8.15 -14.04 0.26
C HIS A 347 6.66 -13.85 0.57
N MET A 348 5.97 -13.18 -0.35
CA MET A 348 4.52 -12.96 -0.26
C MET A 348 3.75 -14.28 -0.33
N THR A 349 2.64 -14.33 0.42
CA THR A 349 1.68 -15.44 0.37
C THR A 349 0.33 -15.06 -0.22
N THR A 350 0.13 -13.76 -0.43
CA THR A 350 -1.07 -13.17 -1.02
C THR A 350 -0.65 -12.22 -2.16
N PHE A 351 -1.65 -11.69 -2.86
CA PHE A 351 -1.46 -10.48 -3.66
C PHE A 351 -1.21 -9.27 -2.73
N GLY A 352 -0.48 -8.26 -3.21
CA GLY A 352 -0.27 -7.00 -2.49
C GLY A 352 -1.49 -6.08 -2.59
N ALA A 353 -1.52 -5.00 -1.80
CA ALA A 353 -2.67 -4.08 -1.78
C ALA A 353 -2.95 -3.44 -3.15
N ILE A 354 -1.91 -3.12 -3.93
CA ILE A 354 -2.04 -2.55 -5.27
C ILE A 354 -2.62 -3.59 -6.23
N ASP A 355 -2.15 -4.83 -6.16
CA ASP A 355 -2.67 -5.93 -6.97
C ASP A 355 -4.16 -6.20 -6.67
N MET A 356 -4.52 -6.24 -5.39
CA MET A 356 -5.90 -6.45 -4.94
C MET A 356 -6.82 -5.38 -5.52
N ALA A 357 -6.41 -4.11 -5.49
CA ALA A 357 -7.20 -2.99 -6.01
C ALA A 357 -7.49 -3.16 -7.52
N VAL A 358 -6.49 -3.52 -8.32
CA VAL A 358 -6.67 -3.76 -9.77
C VAL A 358 -7.58 -4.95 -10.03
N LEU A 359 -7.33 -6.06 -9.36
CA LEU A 359 -8.14 -7.28 -9.49
C LEU A 359 -9.59 -7.07 -9.06
N GLN A 360 -9.83 -6.30 -7.99
CA GLN A 360 -11.17 -5.89 -7.57
C GLN A 360 -11.85 -4.98 -8.61
N GLY A 361 -11.09 -4.09 -9.25
CA GLY A 361 -11.58 -3.28 -10.37
C GLY A 361 -12.06 -4.13 -11.55
N TYR A 362 -11.33 -5.21 -11.86
CA TYR A 362 -11.70 -6.14 -12.92
C TYR A 362 -12.86 -7.07 -12.56
N TYR A 363 -12.81 -7.64 -11.36
CA TYR A 363 -13.61 -8.81 -11.00
C TYR A 363 -14.69 -8.53 -9.96
N GLY A 364 -14.78 -7.29 -9.48
CA GLY A 364 -15.64 -6.89 -8.38
C GLY A 364 -15.05 -7.31 -7.02
N VAL A 365 -15.57 -6.70 -5.97
CA VAL A 365 -15.09 -6.88 -4.58
C VAL A 365 -15.87 -8.00 -3.88
N ASN A 366 -15.18 -8.88 -3.15
CA ASN A 366 -15.82 -9.77 -2.18
C ASN A 366 -16.06 -9.01 -0.86
N THR A 367 -17.31 -8.95 -0.42
CA THR A 367 -17.73 -8.17 0.77
C THR A 367 -18.08 -9.05 1.97
N THR A 368 -17.61 -10.30 1.99
CA THR A 368 -17.98 -11.31 2.99
C THR A 368 -16.81 -12.10 3.58
N HIS A 369 -15.58 -11.84 3.14
CA HIS A 369 -14.39 -12.51 3.67
C HIS A 369 -14.02 -11.93 5.03
N ASN A 370 -13.75 -12.81 6.01
CA ASN A 370 -13.43 -12.44 7.39
C ASN A 370 -14.36 -11.36 7.97
N SER A 371 -15.68 -11.49 7.75
CA SER A 371 -16.62 -10.47 8.23
C SER A 371 -16.93 -10.57 9.75
N GLY A 372 -16.02 -11.10 10.54
CA GLY A 372 -16.16 -11.32 11.99
C GLY A 372 -15.01 -10.66 12.73
N ASP A 373 -14.91 -10.91 14.04
CA ASP A 373 -13.77 -10.39 14.81
C ASP A 373 -12.56 -11.32 14.59
N ASP A 374 -11.57 -10.83 13.84
CA ASP A 374 -10.42 -11.60 13.39
C ASP A 374 -9.09 -11.14 14.04
N VAL A 375 -8.13 -12.06 14.15
CA VAL A 375 -6.82 -11.81 14.78
C VAL A 375 -5.69 -12.20 13.84
N TYR A 376 -4.87 -11.23 13.48
CA TYR A 376 -3.72 -11.34 12.60
C TYR A 376 -2.41 -11.30 13.41
N LEU A 377 -1.68 -12.42 13.40
CA LEU A 377 -0.46 -12.57 14.20
C LEU A 377 0.78 -12.07 13.44
N VAL A 378 1.25 -10.87 13.76
CA VAL A 378 2.46 -10.23 13.20
C VAL A 378 3.70 -11.00 13.67
N GLY A 379 4.48 -11.55 12.74
CA GLY A 379 5.59 -12.45 13.06
C GLY A 379 5.17 -13.89 13.39
N GLY A 380 3.88 -14.24 13.28
CA GLY A 380 3.40 -15.60 13.49
C GLY A 380 3.92 -16.59 12.45
N ASN A 381 4.33 -16.08 11.28
CA ASN A 381 4.96 -16.84 10.21
C ASN A 381 6.04 -16.00 9.52
N ALA A 382 7.02 -16.66 8.90
CA ALA A 382 8.09 -16.00 8.14
C ALA A 382 7.66 -15.74 6.69
N HIS A 383 6.60 -14.94 6.49
CA HIS A 383 6.11 -14.49 5.19
C HIS A 383 5.41 -13.15 5.28
N TYR A 384 5.23 -12.51 4.12
CA TYR A 384 4.43 -11.30 4.00
C TYR A 384 3.04 -11.61 3.43
N ALA A 385 2.06 -10.79 3.79
CA ALA A 385 0.71 -10.83 3.24
C ALA A 385 0.07 -9.44 3.29
N ALA A 386 -0.91 -9.20 2.44
CA ALA A 386 -1.83 -8.06 2.55
C ALA A 386 -3.16 -8.55 3.12
N ILE A 387 -3.67 -7.84 4.12
CA ILE A 387 -4.94 -8.18 4.78
C ILE A 387 -6.09 -7.65 3.93
N TRP A 388 -6.97 -8.55 3.52
CA TRP A 388 -8.34 -8.21 3.12
C TRP A 388 -9.28 -8.64 4.23
N ASP A 389 -10.09 -7.71 4.72
CA ASP A 389 -11.11 -7.94 5.73
C ASP A 389 -12.34 -7.10 5.37
N THR A 390 -13.54 -7.61 5.64
CA THR A 390 -14.80 -6.96 5.24
C THR A 390 -15.64 -6.46 6.41
N GLY A 391 -15.13 -6.61 7.63
CA GLY A 391 -15.58 -5.90 8.81
C GLY A 391 -15.66 -6.81 10.03
N GLY A 392 -15.52 -6.21 11.18
CA GLY A 392 -15.38 -6.93 12.43
C GLY A 392 -14.99 -5.95 13.50
N SER A 393 -14.43 -6.45 14.59
CA SER A 393 -13.46 -5.69 15.37
C SER A 393 -12.17 -6.49 15.40
N ASP A 394 -11.23 -6.05 14.58
CA ASP A 394 -10.09 -6.87 14.17
C ASP A 394 -8.82 -6.45 14.88
N THR A 395 -7.90 -7.38 15.04
CA THR A 395 -6.69 -7.18 15.84
C THR A 395 -5.44 -7.61 15.10
N LEU A 396 -4.48 -6.70 14.98
CA LEU A 396 -3.08 -7.05 14.70
C LEU A 396 -2.35 -7.28 16.02
N MET A 397 -1.70 -8.43 16.19
CA MET A 397 -1.06 -8.82 17.44
C MET A 397 0.37 -9.31 17.21
N ALA A 398 1.33 -8.75 17.94
CA ALA A 398 2.71 -9.25 17.95
C ALA A 398 2.76 -10.71 18.41
N ALA A 399 3.43 -11.56 17.63
CA ALA A 399 3.47 -13.01 17.87
C ALA A 399 4.75 -13.48 18.58
N THR A 400 5.76 -12.61 18.66
CA THR A 400 7.04 -12.90 19.28
C THR A 400 7.31 -11.92 20.43
N GLU A 401 8.45 -12.11 21.09
CA GLU A 401 8.89 -11.30 22.22
C GLU A 401 9.85 -10.18 21.79
N ALA A 402 10.03 -9.99 20.47
CA ALA A 402 10.88 -8.95 19.91
C ALA A 402 10.07 -7.68 19.64
N ASP A 403 10.77 -6.56 19.52
CA ASP A 403 10.20 -5.27 19.16
C ASP A 403 9.31 -5.39 17.91
N ALA A 404 8.08 -4.92 18.03
CA ALA A 404 7.07 -4.91 16.99
C ALA A 404 6.80 -3.48 16.54
N GLU A 405 6.58 -3.32 15.23
CA GLU A 405 6.01 -2.11 14.67
C GLU A 405 4.69 -2.49 14.01
N ILE A 406 3.58 -2.02 14.57
CA ILE A 406 2.22 -2.32 14.12
C ILE A 406 1.55 -1.01 13.72
N ASP A 407 1.12 -0.94 12.47
CA ASP A 407 0.46 0.22 11.89
C ASP A 407 -0.89 -0.21 11.31
N LEU A 408 -1.96 0.40 11.83
CA LEU A 408 -3.34 0.07 11.47
C LEU A 408 -3.84 0.82 10.22
N ARG A 409 -2.99 1.58 9.54
CA ARG A 409 -3.38 2.36 8.36
C ARG A 409 -3.41 1.47 7.11
N ALA A 410 -4.55 1.49 6.45
CA ALA A 410 -4.75 0.84 5.16
C ALA A 410 -3.98 1.54 4.03
N ALA A 411 -3.68 0.79 2.98
CA ALA A 411 -3.10 1.31 1.76
C ALA A 411 -3.96 2.43 1.17
N THR A 412 -3.35 3.57 0.85
CA THR A 412 -4.04 4.72 0.24
C THR A 412 -4.15 4.61 -1.29
N LEU A 413 -3.33 3.76 -1.89
CA LEU A 413 -3.20 3.54 -3.33
C LEU A 413 -2.73 4.76 -4.14
N ASP A 414 -2.20 5.80 -3.50
CA ASP A 414 -1.55 6.95 -4.15
C ASP A 414 -0.03 6.88 -3.98
N PHE A 415 0.74 7.63 -4.78
CA PHE A 415 2.19 7.75 -4.56
C PHE A 415 2.49 8.51 -3.25
N SER A 416 2.51 7.77 -2.14
CA SER A 416 2.89 8.16 -0.78
C SER A 416 3.52 6.98 -0.03
N GLU A 417 4.10 7.16 1.15
CA GLU A 417 4.59 6.02 1.96
C GLU A 417 3.50 5.02 2.33
N THR A 418 2.25 5.47 2.46
CA THR A 418 1.11 4.59 2.73
C THR A 418 0.46 4.02 1.46
N GLY A 419 0.97 4.35 0.27
CA GLY A 419 0.35 3.98 -1.01
C GLY A 419 0.22 2.48 -1.22
N GLY A 420 1.28 1.73 -0.91
CA GLY A 420 1.27 0.27 -0.90
C GLY A 420 0.75 -0.36 0.39
N GLY A 421 0.42 0.46 1.39
CA GLY A 421 0.20 0.08 2.79
C GLY A 421 1.50 0.14 3.61
N VAL A 422 1.37 0.27 4.93
CA VAL A 422 2.51 0.21 5.84
C VAL A 422 2.73 -1.23 6.28
N VAL A 423 3.97 -1.70 6.28
CA VAL A 423 4.29 -3.06 6.72
C VAL A 423 4.35 -3.09 8.24
N SER A 424 3.39 -3.78 8.86
CA SER A 424 3.48 -4.20 10.27
C SER A 424 4.39 -5.43 10.40
N TYR A 425 5.39 -5.40 11.27
CA TYR A 425 6.39 -6.46 11.42
C TYR A 425 6.85 -6.65 12.88
N VAL A 426 7.59 -7.74 13.13
CA VAL A 426 8.39 -7.92 14.35
C VAL A 426 9.85 -8.09 13.96
N ALA A 427 10.78 -7.57 14.76
CA ALA A 427 12.17 -7.43 14.37
C ALA A 427 12.92 -8.75 14.14
N ASP A 428 12.41 -9.88 14.66
CA ASP A 428 13.10 -11.18 14.64
C ASP A 428 12.53 -12.21 13.64
N VAL A 429 11.47 -11.87 12.90
CA VAL A 429 10.85 -12.75 11.90
C VAL A 429 10.68 -12.01 10.58
N VAL A 430 11.32 -12.49 9.51
CA VAL A 430 11.16 -11.92 8.16
C VAL A 430 9.75 -12.20 7.64
N GLY A 431 8.85 -11.26 7.87
CA GLY A 431 7.43 -11.36 7.53
C GLY A 431 6.67 -10.19 8.13
N GLY A 432 5.37 -10.12 7.82
CA GLY A 432 4.55 -9.00 8.24
C GLY A 432 3.29 -8.86 7.42
N TYR A 433 2.52 -7.82 7.73
CA TYR A 433 1.28 -7.51 7.05
C TYR A 433 1.25 -6.09 6.54
N THR A 434 0.78 -5.90 5.32
CA THR A 434 0.14 -4.63 4.91
C THR A 434 -1.37 -4.78 5.04
N ILE A 435 -2.09 -3.65 5.09
CA ILE A 435 -3.56 -3.63 5.12
C ILE A 435 -4.06 -3.11 3.77
N ALA A 436 -4.93 -3.87 3.10
CA ALA A 436 -5.45 -3.46 1.79
C ALA A 436 -6.36 -2.23 1.88
N ASN A 437 -6.49 -1.50 0.77
CA ASN A 437 -7.35 -0.32 0.71
C ASN A 437 -8.81 -0.64 1.06
N GLY A 438 -9.43 0.23 1.85
CA GLY A 438 -10.82 0.08 2.28
C GLY A 438 -11.04 -0.90 3.43
N VAL A 439 -9.99 -1.56 3.91
CA VAL A 439 -10.01 -2.37 5.14
C VAL A 439 -9.81 -1.45 6.34
N VAL A 440 -10.48 -1.76 7.45
CA VAL A 440 -10.26 -1.11 8.75
C VAL A 440 -9.90 -2.20 9.74
N ILE A 441 -8.78 -2.02 10.45
CA ILE A 441 -8.40 -2.83 11.60
C ILE A 441 -8.44 -1.91 12.81
N GLU A 442 -9.17 -2.29 13.86
CA GLU A 442 -9.44 -1.41 14.99
C GLU A 442 -8.42 -1.54 16.11
N ASN A 443 -7.82 -2.72 16.29
CA ASN A 443 -7.03 -3.01 17.47
C ASN A 443 -5.59 -3.42 17.13
N ALA A 444 -4.65 -2.99 17.98
CA ALA A 444 -3.26 -3.44 17.95
C ALA A 444 -2.82 -3.88 19.35
N ILE A 445 -2.10 -5.00 19.42
CA ILE A 445 -1.54 -5.53 20.66
C ILE A 445 -0.06 -5.83 20.43
N GLY A 446 0.81 -5.13 21.16
CA GLY A 446 2.23 -5.40 21.26
C GLY A 446 2.53 -6.66 22.08
N GLY A 447 3.79 -6.83 22.43
CA GLY A 447 4.32 -8.00 23.11
C GLY A 447 5.06 -7.62 24.39
N VAL A 448 6.32 -8.06 24.46
CA VAL A 448 7.22 -7.74 25.58
C VAL A 448 8.43 -6.89 25.16
N GLY A 449 8.50 -6.57 23.86
CA GLY A 449 9.56 -5.76 23.27
C GLY A 449 9.27 -4.28 23.46
N ASP A 450 10.17 -3.42 22.99
CA ASP A 450 9.90 -1.98 22.97
C ASP A 450 9.12 -1.68 21.68
N ASP A 451 7.79 -1.65 21.76
CA ASP A 451 6.92 -1.72 20.59
C ASP A 451 6.44 -0.34 20.11
N ILE A 452 6.13 -0.23 18.82
CA ILE A 452 5.52 0.96 18.21
C ILE A 452 4.16 0.59 17.63
N LEU A 453 3.11 1.21 18.15
CA LEU A 453 1.72 0.96 17.74
C LEU A 453 1.09 2.25 17.22
N ARG A 454 0.59 2.22 15.98
CA ARG A 454 -0.08 3.35 15.34
C ARG A 454 -1.50 2.98 14.94
N GLY A 455 -2.47 3.75 15.44
CA GLY A 455 -3.87 3.69 15.05
C GLY A 455 -4.14 4.38 13.72
N ASN A 456 -5.41 4.55 13.39
CA ASN A 456 -5.89 5.08 12.13
C ASN A 456 -6.93 6.20 12.36
N GLN A 457 -8.04 6.19 11.60
CA GLN A 457 -9.10 7.20 11.71
C GLN A 457 -10.35 6.68 12.46
N ALA A 458 -10.34 5.40 12.83
CA ALA A 458 -11.41 4.76 13.59
C ALA A 458 -11.08 4.79 15.09
N ASP A 459 -12.08 4.51 15.93
CA ASP A 459 -11.85 4.35 17.36
C ASP A 459 -10.97 3.10 17.60
N ASN A 460 -9.74 3.31 18.04
CA ASN A 460 -8.76 2.24 18.19
C ASN A 460 -8.57 1.79 19.64
N ARG A 461 -8.20 0.52 19.81
CA ARG A 461 -7.64 0.00 21.07
C ARG A 461 -6.20 -0.43 20.84
N LEU A 462 -5.27 0.27 21.46
CA LEU A 462 -3.83 0.00 21.37
C LEU A 462 -3.32 -0.46 22.74
N GLU A 463 -2.71 -1.64 22.79
CA GLU A 463 -2.10 -2.20 24.00
C GLU A 463 -0.61 -2.44 23.77
N GLY A 464 0.28 -1.68 24.43
CA GLY A 464 1.74 -1.84 24.31
C GLY A 464 2.22 -3.16 24.90
N GLY A 465 1.90 -3.39 26.18
CA GLY A 465 2.17 -4.64 26.86
C GLY A 465 3.27 -4.49 27.89
N VAL A 466 4.40 -5.15 27.68
CA VAL A 466 5.61 -4.97 28.51
C VAL A 466 6.67 -4.37 27.60
N GLY A 467 7.48 -3.44 28.11
CA GLY A 467 8.49 -2.78 27.28
C GLY A 467 8.37 -1.28 27.40
N HIS A 468 9.22 -0.55 26.68
CA HIS A 468 9.11 0.89 26.53
C HIS A 468 8.35 1.19 25.24
N ASP A 469 7.03 1.27 25.33
CA ASP A 469 6.17 1.29 24.15
C ASP A 469 5.83 2.71 23.70
N ALA A 470 5.63 2.89 22.39
CA ALA A 470 5.15 4.14 21.80
C ALA A 470 3.80 3.91 21.10
N LEU A 471 2.74 4.48 21.67
CA LEU A 471 1.36 4.33 21.19
C LEU A 471 0.85 5.66 20.63
N TYR A 472 0.39 5.62 19.38
CA TYR A 472 -0.18 6.77 18.67
C TYR A 472 -1.62 6.44 18.26
N GLY A 473 -2.62 7.05 18.89
CA GLY A 473 -4.04 6.79 18.63
C GLY A 473 -4.48 7.23 17.23
N GLY A 474 -4.15 8.46 16.87
CA GLY A 474 -4.46 9.00 15.55
C GLY A 474 -5.70 9.87 15.62
N ALA A 475 -6.76 9.51 14.91
CA ALA A 475 -8.05 10.18 15.03
C ALA A 475 -9.13 9.16 15.41
N GLY A 476 -10.12 9.58 16.18
CA GLY A 476 -11.11 8.67 16.77
C GLY A 476 -11.15 8.87 18.28
N ASP A 477 -12.11 8.24 18.95
CA ASP A 477 -12.12 8.18 20.42
C ASP A 477 -11.33 6.95 20.88
N ASP A 478 -10.02 7.09 21.05
CA ASP A 478 -9.10 5.96 21.21
C ASP A 478 -8.92 5.51 22.68
N LEU A 479 -8.53 4.24 22.86
CA LEU A 479 -8.07 3.68 24.12
C LEU A 479 -6.63 3.18 23.98
N LEU A 480 -5.69 3.90 24.60
CA LEU A 480 -4.28 3.55 24.62
C LEU A 480 -3.90 3.03 26.01
N ILE A 481 -3.35 1.82 26.07
CA ILE A 481 -2.88 1.17 27.29
C ILE A 481 -1.39 0.88 27.10
N GLY A 482 -0.52 1.62 27.80
CA GLY A 482 0.94 1.44 27.74
C GLY A 482 1.32 0.09 28.30
N GLY A 483 1.13 -0.09 29.60
CA GLY A 483 1.29 -1.37 30.26
C GLY A 483 2.41 -1.32 31.28
N ALA A 484 3.48 -2.08 31.08
CA ALA A 484 4.61 -2.12 32.01
C ALA A 484 5.90 -1.65 31.34
N GLY A 485 6.41 -0.51 31.80
CA GLY A 485 7.63 0.14 31.34
C GLY A 485 7.41 1.63 31.29
N ASP A 486 8.39 2.36 30.78
CA ASP A 486 8.23 3.82 30.58
C ASP A 486 7.68 4.04 29.16
N ASP A 487 6.39 4.35 29.06
CA ASP A 487 5.67 4.39 27.78
C ASP A 487 5.41 5.82 27.28
N LEU A 488 5.25 6.00 25.97
CA LEU A 488 4.79 7.22 25.31
C LEU A 488 3.37 7.02 24.77
N LEU A 489 2.41 7.82 25.22
CA LEU A 489 1.01 7.71 24.79
C LEU A 489 0.53 9.02 24.17
N ILE A 490 0.30 9.02 22.86
CA ILE A 490 -0.22 10.17 22.11
C ILE A 490 -1.60 9.81 21.56
N GLY A 491 -2.66 10.31 22.21
CA GLY A 491 -4.05 10.06 21.78
C GLY A 491 -4.34 10.62 20.38
N GLY A 492 -4.03 11.89 20.16
CA GLY A 492 -4.26 12.55 18.87
C GLY A 492 -5.58 13.32 18.86
N ALA A 493 -6.40 13.12 17.83
CA ALA A 493 -7.62 13.87 17.60
C ALA A 493 -8.86 13.08 18.02
N GLY A 494 -9.47 13.47 19.14
CA GLY A 494 -10.73 12.88 19.59
C GLY A 494 -10.83 12.88 21.12
N GLY A 495 -11.76 12.10 21.64
CA GLY A 495 -12.00 11.88 23.05
C GLY A 495 -11.20 10.70 23.61
N ASP A 496 -9.88 10.82 23.65
CA ASP A 496 -9.01 9.69 23.97
C ASP A 496 -8.96 9.33 25.47
N THR A 497 -8.75 8.05 25.74
CA THR A 497 -8.45 7.51 27.07
C THR A 497 -7.04 6.92 27.08
N LEU A 498 -6.16 7.50 27.90
CA LEU A 498 -4.78 7.06 28.04
C LEU A 498 -4.55 6.40 29.41
N GLU A 499 -4.12 5.14 29.41
CA GLU A 499 -3.76 4.34 30.59
C GLU A 499 -2.27 3.95 30.51
N GLY A 500 -1.37 4.80 31.04
CA GLY A 500 0.08 4.53 30.98
C GLY A 500 0.51 3.23 31.69
N GLY A 501 -0.12 2.90 32.82
CA GLY A 501 0.16 1.66 33.53
C GLY A 501 1.25 1.82 34.60
N SER A 502 2.30 1.01 34.55
CA SER A 502 3.39 1.03 35.52
C SER A 502 4.70 1.50 34.91
N GLY A 503 5.22 2.62 35.40
CA GLY A 503 6.50 3.18 34.97
C GLY A 503 6.44 4.69 35.05
N SER A 504 7.27 5.35 34.24
CA SER A 504 7.26 6.80 34.04
C SER A 504 6.77 7.14 32.64
N ASP A 505 5.45 7.27 32.51
CA ASP A 505 4.79 7.44 31.21
C ASP A 505 4.68 8.92 30.81
N THR A 506 4.75 9.23 29.51
CA THR A 506 4.69 10.60 28.95
C THR A 506 3.52 10.82 28.02
#